data_AF-A0A345SUB4-F1
#
_entry.id   AF-A0A345SUB4-F1
#
_cell.length_a   1.000
_cell.length_b   1.000
_cell.length_c   1.000
_cell.angle_alpha   90.00
_cell.angle_beta   90.00
_cell.angle_gamma   90.00
#
_symmetry.space_group_name_H-M   'P 1'
#
loop_
_entity.id
_entity.type
_entity.pdbx_description
1 polymer ?
#
loop_
_entity_poly.entity_id
_entity_poly.type
_entity_poly.pdbx_seq_one_letter_code
_entity_poly.pdbx_strand_id
1 'polypeptide(L)'
;MAVSRYAEWRPAAAPDRYVACLWVRETDGPRGHGQLIVPDGCVDLVWREERLELAGPDRGPRTVRTGGGETIAGVRLRPGAAGLLLGRVPVAEVCDRQVPLAEFHPDRADRLAERLARAGGPADAARVLDRFVSRLLPG
;
A
#
# COMPACT_ATOMS: atom_id res chain seq x y z
N MET A 1 -16.14 -20.03 6.67
CA MET A 1 -14.83 -19.81 6.03
C MET A 1 -14.55 -18.31 6.07
N ALA A 2 -13.28 -17.89 6.18
CA ALA A 2 -12.94 -16.47 6.01
C ALA A 2 -13.12 -16.11 4.53
N VAL A 3 -13.84 -15.04 4.24
CA VAL A 3 -14.03 -14.55 2.86
C VAL A 3 -13.14 -13.32 2.71
N SER A 4 -12.21 -13.34 1.77
CA SER A 4 -11.44 -12.14 1.43
C SER A 4 -12.06 -11.47 0.21
N ARG A 5 -12.43 -10.20 0.35
CA ARG A 5 -12.90 -9.34 -0.74
C ARG A 5 -11.75 -8.43 -1.16
N TYR A 6 -11.63 -8.24 -2.47
CA TYR A 6 -10.60 -7.41 -3.06
C TYR A 6 -11.23 -6.52 -4.12
N ALA A 7 -10.93 -5.22 -4.08
CA ALA A 7 -11.44 -4.25 -5.02
C ALA A 7 -10.32 -3.28 -5.42
N GLU A 8 -10.34 -2.88 -6.70
CA GLU A 8 -9.37 -1.93 -7.27
C GLU A 8 -10.08 -0.80 -7.99
N TRP A 9 -9.43 0.36 -8.00
CA TRP A 9 -9.86 1.55 -8.72
C TRP A 9 -8.68 2.20 -9.44
N ARG A 10 -8.96 2.96 -10.50
CA ARG A 10 -7.97 3.86 -11.10
C ARG A 10 -7.53 4.93 -10.09
N PRO A 11 -6.27 5.40 -10.14
CA PRO A 11 -5.86 6.53 -9.32
C PRO A 11 -6.70 7.76 -9.69
N ALA A 12 -7.04 8.56 -8.68
CA ALA A 12 -7.84 9.77 -8.84
C ALA A 12 -6.96 11.03 -8.83
N ALA A 13 -5.80 10.97 -8.17
CA ALA A 13 -4.89 12.09 -7.98
C ALA A 13 -3.50 11.85 -8.60
N ALA A 14 -2.90 10.67 -8.42
CA ALA A 14 -1.63 10.36 -9.04
C ALA A 14 -1.81 10.00 -10.53
N PRO A 15 -0.90 10.40 -11.44
CA PRO A 15 -0.97 10.01 -12.83
C PRO A 15 -0.86 8.50 -13.02
N ASP A 16 -1.67 7.94 -13.92
CA ASP A 16 -1.68 6.51 -14.30
C ASP A 16 -0.30 5.97 -14.71
N ARG A 17 0.65 6.82 -15.13
CA ARG A 17 2.02 6.39 -15.49
C ARG A 17 2.89 6.02 -14.27
N TYR A 18 2.52 6.47 -13.08
CA TYR A 18 3.25 6.14 -11.83
C TYR A 18 2.46 5.18 -10.95
N VAL A 19 1.13 5.30 -10.92
CA VAL A 19 0.26 4.46 -10.09
C VAL A 19 -0.56 3.54 -10.98
N ALA A 20 -0.52 2.24 -10.70
CA ALA A 20 -1.27 1.23 -11.43
C ALA A 20 -2.74 1.22 -10.99
N CYS A 21 -2.97 1.19 -9.68
CA CYS A 21 -4.31 1.19 -9.09
C CYS A 21 -4.26 1.60 -7.61
N LEU A 22 -5.43 1.96 -7.11
CA LEU A 22 -5.76 1.97 -5.69
C LEU A 22 -6.43 0.65 -5.38
N TRP A 23 -6.20 0.08 -4.21
CA TRP A 23 -6.79 -1.19 -3.84
C TRP A 23 -7.21 -1.26 -2.38
N VAL A 24 -8.21 -2.09 -2.12
CA VAL A 24 -8.68 -2.43 -0.78
C VAL A 24 -8.85 -3.93 -0.68
N ARG A 25 -8.47 -4.48 0.48
CA ARG A 25 -8.75 -5.85 0.87
C ARG A 25 -9.49 -5.86 2.21
N GLU A 26 -10.58 -6.60 2.26
CA GLU A 26 -11.35 -6.84 3.48
C GLU A 26 -11.40 -8.34 3.75
N THR A 27 -11.11 -8.76 4.98
CA THR A 27 -11.15 -10.17 5.38
C THR A 27 -12.30 -10.39 6.36
N ASP A 28 -13.41 -10.92 5.86
CA ASP A 28 -14.63 -11.13 6.64
C ASP A 28 -14.52 -12.34 7.59
N GLY A 29 -15.10 -12.19 8.77
CA GLY A 29 -15.27 -13.27 9.76
C GLY A 29 -14.14 -13.39 10.78
N PRO A 30 -14.30 -14.26 11.79
CA PRO A 30 -13.39 -14.33 12.94
C PRO A 30 -12.09 -15.10 12.66
N ARG A 31 -11.96 -15.73 11.49
CA ARG A 31 -10.76 -16.46 11.09
C ARG A 31 -9.99 -15.62 10.08
N GLY A 32 -8.67 -15.63 10.17
CA GLY A 32 -7.82 -15.00 9.17
C GLY A 32 -7.85 -15.72 7.81
N HIS A 33 -7.24 -15.09 6.80
CA HIS A 33 -7.13 -15.61 5.45
C HIS A 33 -5.65 -15.66 5.01
N GLY A 34 -5.26 -16.72 4.30
CA GLY A 34 -3.94 -16.81 3.67
C GLY A 34 -4.01 -16.29 2.24
N GLN A 35 -3.53 -15.08 2.01
CA GLN A 35 -3.48 -14.48 0.68
C GLN A 35 -2.17 -14.83 -0.02
N LEU A 36 -2.25 -15.49 -1.17
CA LEU A 36 -1.10 -15.67 -2.06
C LEU A 36 -0.78 -14.35 -2.78
N ILE A 37 0.44 -13.86 -2.61
CA ILE A 37 1.00 -12.74 -3.36
C ILE A 37 1.88 -13.31 -4.46
N VAL A 38 1.63 -12.87 -5.70
CA VAL A 38 2.40 -13.27 -6.88
C VAL A 38 3.28 -12.08 -7.29
N PRO A 39 4.58 -12.31 -7.57
CA PRO A 39 5.49 -11.26 -8.02
C PRO A 39 4.98 -10.52 -9.26
N ASP A 40 4.86 -9.19 -9.16
CA ASP A 40 4.48 -8.30 -10.27
C ASP A 40 5.48 -7.14 -10.47
N GLY A 41 6.57 -7.11 -9.69
CA GLY A 41 7.59 -6.06 -9.73
C GLY A 41 7.15 -4.69 -9.22
N CYS A 42 5.95 -4.58 -8.64
CA CYS A 42 5.41 -3.34 -8.12
C CYS A 42 5.85 -3.07 -6.67
N VAL A 43 5.65 -1.84 -6.22
CA VAL A 43 5.77 -1.44 -4.82
C VAL A 43 4.42 -0.93 -4.36
N ASP A 44 3.95 -1.40 -3.22
CA ASP A 44 2.69 -0.93 -2.65
C ASP A 44 2.95 -0.05 -1.41
N LEU A 45 2.32 1.13 -1.35
CA LEU A 45 2.14 1.85 -0.10
C LEU A 45 0.87 1.34 0.57
N VAL A 46 1.00 0.78 1.76
CA VAL A 46 -0.04 0.00 2.44
C VAL A 46 -0.36 0.61 3.80
N TRP A 47 -1.66 0.70 4.10
CA TRP A 47 -2.20 1.03 5.40
C TRP A 47 -3.02 -0.15 5.94
N ARG A 48 -2.61 -0.69 7.10
CA ARG A 48 -3.34 -1.73 7.84
C ARG A 48 -3.02 -1.64 9.32
N GLU A 49 -3.99 -1.91 10.19
CA GLU A 49 -3.78 -1.97 11.66
C GLU A 49 -2.95 -0.79 12.21
N GLU A 50 -3.24 0.43 11.74
CA GLU A 50 -2.51 1.66 12.10
C GLU A 50 -1.03 1.72 11.68
N ARG A 51 -0.58 0.77 10.86
CA ARG A 51 0.77 0.70 10.29
C ARG A 51 0.76 1.19 8.85
N LEU A 52 1.70 2.09 8.56
CA LEU A 52 1.94 2.63 7.23
C LEU A 52 3.28 2.11 6.71
N GLU A 53 3.22 1.25 5.69
CA GLU A 53 4.37 0.48 5.23
C GLU A 53 4.52 0.55 3.70
N LEU A 54 5.76 0.46 3.22
CA LEU A 54 6.09 0.12 1.84
C LEU A 54 6.28 -1.39 1.76
N ALA A 55 5.47 -2.06 0.95
CA ALA A 55 5.72 -3.43 0.54
C ALA A 55 6.53 -3.39 -0.75
N GLY A 56 7.81 -3.80 -0.67
CA GLY A 56 8.66 -3.92 -1.84
C GLY A 56 8.23 -5.06 -2.77
N PRO A 57 8.81 -5.13 -3.98
CA PRO A 57 8.52 -6.22 -4.90
C PRO A 57 9.02 -7.55 -4.31
N ASP A 58 8.23 -8.60 -4.46
CA ASP A 58 8.63 -9.96 -4.10
C ASP A 58 9.41 -10.61 -5.26
N ARG A 59 10.49 -11.33 -4.97
CA ARG A 59 11.23 -12.15 -5.95
C ARG A 59 10.53 -13.47 -6.27
N GLY A 60 9.71 -13.95 -5.35
CA GLY A 60 8.99 -15.22 -5.45
C GLY A 60 7.61 -15.13 -4.80
N PRO A 61 6.71 -16.07 -5.11
CA PRO A 61 5.38 -16.09 -4.50
C PRO A 61 5.50 -16.31 -2.99
N ARG A 62 4.68 -15.60 -2.21
CA ARG A 62 4.59 -15.78 -0.75
C ARG A 62 3.15 -15.68 -0.28
N THR A 63 2.83 -16.38 0.80
CA THR A 63 1.53 -16.28 1.45
C THR A 63 1.60 -15.31 2.62
N VAL A 64 0.76 -14.28 2.58
CA VAL A 64 0.58 -13.31 3.68
C VAL A 64 -0.70 -13.67 4.43
N ARG A 65 -0.62 -13.70 5.76
CA ARG A 65 -1.82 -13.90 6.60
C ARG A 65 -2.46 -12.55 6.87
N THR A 66 -3.75 -12.43 6.60
CA THR A 66 -4.58 -11.33 7.06
C THR A 66 -5.44 -11.79 8.24
N GLY A 67 -5.60 -10.93 9.24
CA GLY A 67 -6.45 -11.14 10.40
C GLY A 67 -7.94 -11.21 10.03
N GLY A 68 -8.73 -11.89 10.86
CA GLY A 68 -10.19 -11.85 10.72
C GLY A 68 -10.72 -10.46 11.08
N GLY A 69 -11.56 -9.88 10.22
CA GLY A 69 -12.01 -8.49 10.33
C GLY A 69 -10.99 -7.45 9.86
N GLU A 70 -9.82 -7.88 9.38
CA GLU A 70 -8.78 -6.94 8.93
C GLU A 70 -9.17 -6.27 7.61
N THR A 71 -8.96 -4.96 7.56
CA THR A 71 -9.07 -4.13 6.37
C THR A 71 -7.71 -3.55 6.03
N ILE A 72 -7.31 -3.69 4.77
CA ILE A 72 -6.06 -3.16 4.23
C ILE A 72 -6.41 -2.25 3.06
N ALA A 73 -5.86 -1.04 3.05
CA ALA A 73 -5.94 -0.12 1.92
C ALA A 73 -4.54 0.11 1.34
N GLY A 74 -4.43 0.28 0.02
CA GLY A 74 -3.14 0.48 -0.61
C GLY A 74 -3.17 1.25 -1.93
N VAL A 75 -1.98 1.68 -2.33
CA VAL A 75 -1.67 2.26 -3.65
C VAL A 75 -0.57 1.44 -4.26
N ARG A 76 -0.79 0.92 -5.47
CA ARG A 76 0.22 0.17 -6.22
C ARG A 76 0.97 1.09 -7.16
N LEU A 77 2.27 1.26 -6.93
CA LEU A 77 3.15 1.97 -7.83
C LEU A 77 3.62 1.02 -8.94
N ARG A 78 3.63 1.51 -10.17
CA ARG A 78 4.15 0.77 -11.32
C ARG A 78 5.64 0.46 -11.14
N PRO A 79 6.16 -0.60 -11.79
CA PRO A 79 7.59 -0.85 -11.85
C PRO A 79 8.34 0.40 -12.33
N GLY A 80 9.41 0.77 -11.63
CA GLY A 80 10.19 1.99 -11.90
C GLY A 80 9.66 3.28 -11.24
N ALA A 81 8.45 3.29 -10.67
CA ALA A 81 7.90 4.47 -10.00
C ALA A 81 8.23 4.56 -8.49
N ALA A 82 8.77 3.49 -7.90
CA ALA A 82 9.06 3.40 -6.46
C ALA A 82 9.99 4.52 -5.94
N GLY A 83 10.82 5.11 -6.81
CA GLY A 83 11.68 6.25 -6.47
C GLY A 83 10.92 7.47 -5.92
N LEU A 84 9.62 7.61 -6.22
CA LEU A 84 8.76 8.63 -5.61
C LEU A 84 8.69 8.50 -4.08
N LEU A 85 8.71 7.26 -3.57
CA LEU A 85 8.65 6.95 -2.15
C LEU A 85 10.04 6.68 -1.55
N LEU A 86 10.95 6.07 -2.29
CA LEU A 86 12.27 5.68 -1.79
C LEU A 86 13.33 6.79 -1.92
N GLY A 87 13.06 7.83 -2.70
CA GLY A 87 14.03 8.88 -3.01
C GLY A 87 15.26 8.29 -3.72
N ARG A 88 16.44 8.42 -3.10
CA ARG A 88 17.71 7.91 -3.64
C ARG A 88 17.99 6.44 -3.34
N VAL A 89 17.19 5.81 -2.47
CA VAL A 89 17.40 4.43 -2.05
C VAL A 89 17.01 3.47 -3.20
N PRO A 90 17.88 2.54 -3.61
CA PRO A 90 17.54 1.54 -4.61
C PRO A 90 16.38 0.66 -4.18
N VAL A 91 15.48 0.32 -5.11
CA VAL A 91 14.34 -0.59 -4.82
C VAL A 91 14.79 -1.98 -4.33
N ALA A 92 16.02 -2.40 -4.68
CA ALA A 92 16.61 -3.65 -4.21
C ALA A 92 16.73 -3.73 -2.68
N GLU A 93 16.86 -2.59 -1.99
CA GLU A 93 16.97 -2.53 -0.52
C GLU A 93 15.66 -2.89 0.21
N VAL A 94 14.52 -2.73 -0.48
CA VAL A 94 13.18 -3.03 0.05
C VAL A 94 12.56 -4.28 -0.59
N CYS A 95 13.24 -4.90 -1.56
CA CYS A 95 12.80 -6.13 -2.21
C CYS A 95 12.66 -7.27 -1.18
N ASP A 96 11.57 -8.04 -1.27
CA ASP A 96 11.17 -9.08 -0.30
C ASP A 96 10.89 -8.56 1.13
N ARG A 97 10.67 -7.25 1.31
CA ARG A 97 10.48 -6.62 2.62
C ARG A 97 9.23 -5.76 2.71
N GLN A 98 8.73 -5.63 3.93
CA GLN A 98 7.79 -4.59 4.34
C GLN A 98 8.53 -3.64 5.28
N VAL A 99 8.60 -2.36 4.92
CA VAL A 99 9.36 -1.36 5.66
C VAL A 99 8.45 -0.19 6.04
N PRO A 100 8.54 0.34 7.27
CA PRO A 100 7.76 1.52 7.66
C PRO A 100 8.01 2.71 6.72
N LEU A 101 6.95 3.44 6.35
CA LEU A 101 7.10 4.66 5.55
C LEU A 101 7.98 5.70 6.25
N ALA A 102 7.96 5.71 7.59
CA ALA A 102 8.74 6.63 8.41
C ALA A 102 10.26 6.51 8.22
N GLU A 103 10.78 5.38 7.70
CA GLU A 103 12.20 5.26 7.35
C GLU A 103 12.61 6.19 6.19
N PHE A 104 11.66 6.56 5.32
CA PHE A 104 11.90 7.41 4.15
C PHE A 104 11.26 8.80 4.28
N HIS A 105 10.13 8.90 5.00
CA HIS A 105 9.35 10.13 5.16
C HIS A 105 8.90 10.32 6.62
N PRO A 106 9.81 10.49 7.60
CA PRO A 106 9.46 10.51 9.03
C PRO A 106 8.37 11.53 9.36
N ASP A 107 8.53 12.80 8.98
CA ASP A 107 7.56 13.85 9.31
C ASP A 107 6.21 13.71 8.56
N ARG A 108 6.21 13.05 7.40
CA ARG A 108 5.01 12.91 6.58
C ARG A 108 4.24 11.64 6.93
N ALA A 109 4.91 10.62 7.46
CA ALA A 109 4.30 9.36 7.86
C ALA A 109 3.27 9.59 8.97
N ASP A 110 3.63 10.32 10.02
CA ASP A 110 2.71 10.60 11.15
C ASP A 110 1.49 11.41 10.70
N ARG A 111 1.71 12.49 9.93
CA ARG A 111 0.63 13.30 9.37
C ARG A 111 -0.27 12.51 8.43
N LEU A 112 0.28 11.55 7.70
CA LEU A 112 -0.48 10.68 6.82
C LEU A 112 -1.29 9.66 7.63
N ALA A 113 -0.70 9.02 8.64
CA ALA A 113 -1.37 8.10 9.55
C ALA A 113 -2.57 8.78 10.23
N GLU A 114 -2.38 10.00 10.75
CA GLU A 114 -3.45 10.82 11.31
C GLU A 114 -4.60 11.11 10.34
N ARG A 115 -4.30 11.30 9.05
CA ARG A 115 -5.32 11.53 8.02
C ARG A 115 -6.06 10.24 7.67
N LEU A 116 -5.33 9.12 7.63
CA LEU A 116 -5.90 7.79 7.37
C LEU A 116 -6.81 7.33 8.51
N ALA A 117 -6.45 7.61 9.76
CA ALA A 117 -7.29 7.34 10.93
C ALA A 117 -8.64 8.09 10.91
N ARG A 118 -8.71 9.22 10.19
CA ARG A 118 -9.94 10.03 10.02
C ARG A 118 -10.68 9.73 8.70
N ALA A 119 -10.22 8.77 7.91
CA ALA A 119 -10.85 8.44 6.63
C ALA A 119 -12.24 7.85 6.85
N GLY A 120 -13.19 8.17 5.96
CA GLY A 120 -14.58 7.71 6.06
C GLY A 120 -14.80 6.22 5.75
N GLY A 121 -13.73 5.47 5.50
CA GLY A 121 -13.75 4.05 5.18
C GLY A 121 -12.57 3.62 4.31
N PRO A 122 -12.48 2.32 3.94
CA PRO A 122 -11.30 1.76 3.28
C PRO A 122 -10.99 2.39 1.92
N ALA A 123 -12.04 2.63 1.12
CA ALA A 123 -11.89 3.29 -0.18
C ALA A 123 -11.45 4.76 -0.05
N ASP A 124 -11.86 5.46 1.00
CA ASP A 124 -11.39 6.82 1.26
C ASP A 124 -9.92 6.81 1.75
N ALA A 125 -9.54 5.84 2.59
CA ALA A 125 -8.15 5.64 2.98
C ALA A 125 -7.24 5.41 1.76
N ALA A 126 -7.65 4.57 0.81
CA ALA A 126 -6.94 4.37 -0.45
C ALA A 126 -6.79 5.68 -1.26
N ARG A 127 -7.83 6.53 -1.31
CA ARG A 127 -7.75 7.87 -1.94
C ARG A 127 -6.88 8.86 -1.15
N VAL A 128 -6.75 8.73 0.16
CA VAL A 128 -5.82 9.53 0.97
C VAL A 128 -4.37 9.17 0.64
N LEU A 129 -4.07 7.88 0.51
CA LEU A 129 -2.76 7.37 0.07
C LEU A 129 -2.43 7.86 -1.35
N ASP A 130 -3.38 7.79 -2.28
CA ASP A 130 -3.22 8.29 -3.66
C ASP A 130 -2.81 9.77 -3.70
N ARG A 131 -3.56 10.59 -2.96
CA ARG A 131 -3.27 12.03 -2.80
C ARG A 131 -1.93 12.30 -2.12
N PHE A 132 -1.43 11.38 -1.31
CA PHE A 132 -0.09 11.49 -0.75
C PHE A 132 0.96 11.24 -1.82
N VAL A 133 0.84 10.13 -2.59
CA VAL A 133 1.76 9.80 -3.68
C VAL A 133 1.79 10.92 -4.73
N SER A 134 0.65 11.50 -5.08
CA SER A 134 0.59 12.59 -6.07
C SER A 134 1.38 13.84 -5.65
N ARG A 135 1.53 14.10 -4.35
CA ARG A 135 2.30 15.22 -3.80
C ARG A 135 3.82 14.98 -3.78
N LEU A 136 4.25 13.75 -4.07
CA LEU A 136 5.67 13.39 -4.17
C LEU A 136 6.21 13.54 -5.60
N LEU A 137 5.33 13.79 -6.56
CA LEU A 137 5.71 13.92 -7.95
C LEU A 137 6.65 15.13 -8.13
N PRO A 138 7.70 15.00 -8.96
CA PRO A 138 8.49 16.15 -9.37
C PRO A 138 7.59 17.16 -10.07
N GLY A 139 7.80 18.45 -9.75
CA GLY A 139 7.14 19.56 -10.41
C GLY A 139 7.54 19.73 -11.87
#